data_AF-A0A6G4ATM9-F1
#
_entry.id   AF-A0A6G4ATM9-F1
#
_cell.length_a   1.000
_cell.length_b   1.000
_cell.length_c   1.000
_cell.angle_alpha   90.00
_cell.angle_beta   90.00
_cell.angle_gamma   90.00
#
_symmetry.space_group_name_H-M   'P 1'
#
loop_
_entity.id
_entity.type
_entity.pdbx_description
1 polymer ?
#
loop_
_entity_poly.entity_id
_entity_poly.type
_entity_poly.pdbx_seq_one_letter_code
_entity_poly.pdbx_strand_id
1 'polypeptide(L)' 'TGDRKFQKRSEARIRELRQEAGTVFLVSHNNKSIRDTCDRVLWLEKGELLMDGPTDEVIKAYEKETGK' A
#
# COMPACT_ATOMS: atom_id res chain seq x y z
N THR A 1 -16.51 20.97 4.29
CA THR A 1 -15.63 19.78 4.33
C THR A 1 -15.44 19.21 2.94
N GLY A 2 -14.53 19.80 2.15
CA GLY A 2 -14.20 19.36 0.79
C GLY A 2 -13.26 18.14 0.75
N ASP A 3 -12.40 18.00 1.76
CA ASP A 3 -11.31 17.02 1.77
C ASP A 3 -11.78 15.57 1.71
N ARG A 4 -12.83 15.21 2.47
CA ARG A 4 -13.33 13.83 2.47
C ARG A 4 -13.95 13.43 1.12
N LYS A 5 -14.65 14.36 0.45
CA LYS A 5 -15.20 14.11 -0.89
C LYS A 5 -14.07 14.02 -1.93
N PHE A 6 -13.05 14.86 -1.81
CA PHE A 6 -11.88 14.82 -2.68
C PHE A 6 -11.10 13.51 -2.53
N GLN A 7 -10.83 13.09 -1.30
CA GLN A 7 -10.12 11.84 -0.99
C GLN A 7 -10.83 10.63 -1.59
N LYS A 8 -12.15 10.51 -1.41
CA LYS A 8 -12.95 9.43 -2.02
C LYS A 8 -12.85 9.43 -3.55
N ARG A 9 -12.88 10.60 -4.19
CA ARG A 9 -12.76 10.72 -5.65
C ARG A 9 -11.37 10.29 -6.13
N SER A 10 -10.32 10.69 -5.41
CA SER A 10 -8.94 10.30 -5.73
C SER A 10 -8.73 8.79 -5.58
N GLU A 11 -9.26 8.17 -4.52
CA GLU A 11 -9.20 6.71 -4.34
C GLU A 11 -9.95 5.95 -5.44
N ALA A 12 -11.12 6.44 -5.84
CA ALA A 12 -11.87 5.85 -6.96
C ALA A 12 -11.06 5.90 -8.25
N ARG A 13 -10.39 7.02 -8.54
CA ARG A 13 -9.54 7.16 -9.72
C ARG A 13 -8.33 6.24 -9.70
N ILE A 14 -7.69 6.05 -8.54
CA ILE A 14 -6.58 5.09 -8.38
C ILE A 14 -7.06 3.66 -8.65
N ARG A 15 -8.27 3.30 -8.20
CA ARG A 15 -8.86 1.99 -8.48
C ARG A 15 -9.13 1.76 -9.97
N GLU A 16 -9.69 2.75 -10.67
CA GLU A 16 -9.84 2.69 -12.13
C GLU A 16 -8.50 2.52 -12.84
N LEU A 17 -7.49 3.35 -12.47
CA LEU A 17 -6.16 3.26 -13.04
C LEU A 17 -5.52 1.89 -12.81
N ARG A 18 -5.74 1.26 -11.64
CA ARG A 18 -5.27 -0.10 -11.36
C ARG A 18 -5.94 -1.15 -12.24
N GLN A 19 -7.21 -0.96 -12.62
CA GLN A 19 -7.92 -1.91 -13.49
C GLN A 19 -7.44 -1.83 -14.94
N GLU A 20 -7.06 -0.65 -15.41
CA GLU A 20 -6.61 -0.43 -16.80
C GLU A 20 -5.10 -0.56 -16.97
N ALA A 21 -4.30 -0.25 -15.94
CA ALA A 21 -2.85 -0.30 -15.99
C ALA A 21 -2.30 -1.68 -15.62
N GLY A 22 -1.29 -2.16 -16.35
CA GLY A 22 -0.67 -3.46 -16.10
C GLY A 22 -0.02 -3.58 -14.71
N THR A 23 0.70 -2.55 -14.25
CA THR A 23 1.38 -2.55 -12.94
C THR A 23 1.33 -1.16 -12.31
N VAL A 24 0.87 -1.09 -11.06
CA VAL A 24 0.82 0.15 -10.25
C VAL A 24 1.71 -0.01 -9.03
N PHE A 25 2.65 0.93 -8.83
CA PHE A 25 3.42 1.03 -7.59
C PHE A 25 2.79 2.05 -6.65
N LEU A 26 2.42 1.60 -5.45
CA LEU A 26 1.93 2.45 -4.38
C LEU A 26 2.98 2.53 -3.26
N VAL A 27 3.38 3.75 -2.89
CA VAL A 27 4.23 4.02 -1.73
C VAL A 27 3.41 4.76 -0.68
N SER A 28 3.30 4.19 0.51
CA SER A 28 2.52 4.78 1.61
C SER A 28 3.10 4.37 2.95
N HIS A 29 2.89 5.21 3.98
CA HIS A 29 3.19 4.87 5.37
C HIS A 29 1.95 4.38 6.14
N ASN A 30 0.80 4.26 5.47
CA ASN A 30 -0.45 3.81 6.07
C ASN A 30 -0.70 2.34 5.73
N ASN A 31 -0.48 1.46 6.70
CA ASN A 31 -0.68 0.01 6.56
C ASN A 31 -2.10 -0.35 6.11
N LYS A 32 -3.13 0.40 6.54
CA LYS A 32 -4.51 0.16 6.11
C LYS A 32 -4.67 0.43 4.61
N SER A 33 -4.16 1.56 4.12
CA SER A 33 -4.23 1.88 2.69
C SER A 33 -3.47 0.87 1.83
N ILE A 34 -2.34 0.35 2.32
CA ILE A 34 -1.57 -0.69 1.62
C ILE A 34 -2.39 -1.98 1.56
N ARG A 35 -2.96 -2.45 2.68
CA ARG A 35 -3.86 -3.63 2.71
C ARG A 35 -5.05 -3.49 1.76
N ASP A 36 -5.65 -2.32 1.71
CA ASP A 36 -6.84 -2.07 0.89
C ASP A 36 -6.54 -2.01 -0.62
N THR A 37 -5.27 -1.77 -1.02
CA THR A 37 -4.93 -1.41 -2.41
C THR A 37 -3.94 -2.38 -3.07
N CYS A 38 -3.05 -3.03 -2.32
CA CYS A 38 -1.95 -3.84 -2.86
C CYS A 38 -2.17 -5.34 -2.61
N ASP A 39 -1.79 -6.17 -3.57
CA ASP A 39 -1.79 -7.64 -3.42
C ASP A 39 -0.40 -8.19 -3.01
N ARG A 40 0.66 -7.43 -3.31
CA ARG A 40 2.07 -7.73 -3.01
C ARG A 40 2.75 -6.47 -2.44
N VAL A 41 3.66 -6.65 -1.48
CA VAL A 41 4.40 -5.57 -0.84
C VAL A 41 5.90 -5.88 -0.83
N LEU A 42 6.71 -4.85 -1.04
CA LEU A 42 8.15 -4.85 -0.82
C LEU A 42 8.43 -4.05 0.44
N TRP A 43 9.06 -4.68 1.44
CA TRP A 43 9.55 -4.01 2.63
C TRP A 43 11.03 -3.70 2.48
N LEU A 44 11.34 -2.40 2.44
CA LEU A 44 12.70 -1.87 2.39
C LEU A 44 13.08 -1.23 3.73
N GLU A 45 14.31 -1.47 4.18
CA GLU A 45 14.90 -0.83 5.36
C GLU A 45 16.34 -0.43 5.03
N LYS A 46 16.69 0.85 5.17
CA LYS A 46 18.04 1.38 4.90
C LYS A 46 18.64 0.99 3.53
N GLY A 47 17.79 0.84 2.51
CA GLY A 47 18.21 0.46 1.16
C GLY A 47 18.23 -1.05 0.90
N GLU A 48 17.96 -1.87 1.92
CA GLU A 48 17.92 -3.33 1.80
C GLU A 48 16.47 -3.83 1.71
N LEU A 49 16.24 -4.80 0.82
CA LEU A 49 14.96 -5.51 0.70
C LEU A 49 14.88 -6.59 1.77
N LEU A 50 14.10 -6.33 2.82
CA LEU A 50 13.92 -7.27 3.93
C LEU A 50 12.87 -8.34 3.63
N MET A 51 11.82 -7.99 2.89
CA MET A 51 10.77 -8.93 2.52
C MET A 51 10.03 -8.53 1.25
N ASP A 52 9.60 -9.54 0.50
CA ASP A 52 8.83 -9.42 -0.74
C ASP A 52 7.82 -10.55 -0.79
N GLY A 53 6.52 -10.22 -0.82
CA GLY A 53 5.49 -11.24 -0.78
C GLY A 53 4.07 -10.70 -0.66
N PRO A 54 3.09 -11.57 -0.35
CA PRO A 54 1.70 -11.19 -0.14
C PRO A 54 1.56 -10.10 0.93
N THR A 55 0.69 -9.12 0.67
CA THR A 55 0.53 -7.93 1.52
C THR A 55 0.36 -8.26 3.00
N ASP A 56 -0.50 -9.22 3.34
CA ASP A 56 -0.80 -9.57 4.73
C ASP A 56 0.40 -10.19 5.45
N GLU A 57 1.21 -10.99 4.76
CA GLU A 57 2.40 -11.61 5.33
C GLU A 57 3.48 -10.58 5.61
N VAL A 58 3.75 -9.72 4.63
CA VAL A 58 4.78 -8.68 4.72
C VAL A 58 4.42 -7.64 5.77
N ILE A 59 3.17 -7.16 5.79
CA ILE A 59 2.76 -6.18 6.80
C ILE A 59 2.78 -6.78 8.20
N LYS A 60 2.37 -8.05 8.37
CA LYS A 60 2.44 -8.71 9.68
C LYS A 60 3.88 -8.80 10.18
N ALA A 61 4.84 -9.09 9.30
CA ALA A 61 6.26 -9.09 9.66
C ALA A 61 6.77 -7.68 10.01
N TYR A 62 6.39 -6.67 9.21
CA TYR A 62 6.74 -5.27 9.43
C TYR A 62 6.21 -4.73 10.78
N GLU A 63 4.94 -4.98 11.10
CA GLU A 63 4.30 -4.55 12.35
C GLU A 63 4.98 -5.20 13.57
N LYS A 64 5.31 -6.50 13.46
CA LYS A 64 6.04 -7.23 14.50
C LYS A 64 7.44 -6.65 14.75
N GLU A 65 8.18 -6.29 13.70
CA GLU A 65 9.54 -5.76 13.81
C GLU A 65 9.56 -4.31 14.31
N THR A 66 8.65 -3.48 13.78
CA THR A 66 8.68 -2.02 14.03
C THR A 66 7.83 -1.58 15.21
N GLY A 67 7.06 -2.48 15.82
CA GLY A 67 6.16 -2.19 16.95
C GLY A 67 5.00 -1.25 16.57
N LYS A 68 4.62 -1.23 15.29
CA LYS A 68 3.53 -0.41 14.74
C LYS A 68 2.27 -1.22 14.47
#